data_AF-A0A7S8EG94-F1
#
_entry.id   AF-A0A7S8EG94-F1
#
_cell.length_a   1.000
_cell.length_b   1.000
_cell.length_c   1.000
_cell.angle_alpha   90.00
_cell.angle_beta   90.00
_cell.angle_gamma   90.00
#
_symmetry.space_group_name_H-M   'P 1'
#
loop_
_entity.id
_entity.type
_entity.pdbx_description
1 polymer ?
#
loop_
_entity_poly.entity_id
_entity_poly.type
_entity_poly.pdbx_seq_one_letter_code
_entity_poly.pdbx_strand_id
1 'polypeptide(L)'
;MPIQAGWAGSWVARASAVGLLSLGGTSQAAAHVKWFAPYIVGASPAPIGSTLGNVWFWTAILLVLVFFVATRAVEKSQFGETVLAGMDKISDPLWNRLDDFVRVVIGAFFVAIFAVGGVYLTPDLQTPAEWVSWLQLLIAFGVFSKRTMPFSAAGIILLWLLALRDYDLFHLLDYLALGVAVAGYLVLASSSNPEWRKHRFEILRWGVSIALMWSSLEKFAYPDWFYPLVVEKPFLTFGLPRDVFIPMAGVAEFTMGFGLLWTPLIRRLSAITLFIIFNAAVYPFGRIDMIGHALIMAIIVVIAADHTREIHFLPRLKGSLQSIPVGLAAALVLVSGSYWGLHLAFYGPSGREVPAVEISTHSYNPEQPHGPQAKGGSPAADASSAEQGQTGKAVATGEKSPATAEFEATFEKMHGPMMDGIRHPDTDVAFVLGMISHHQGAIDMARVQLKYGVNPENRELAEHVIKEQEQEIEQMRRWLQQRGIDADSAAQGQ
;
A
#
# COMPACT_ATOMS: atom_id res chain seq x y z
N MET A 1 -48.71 22.20 18.61
CA MET A 1 -48.96 21.86 17.19
C MET A 1 -47.87 20.91 16.73
N PRO A 2 -48.18 19.72 16.19
CA PRO A 2 -47.15 18.77 15.80
C PRO A 2 -46.60 19.17 14.43
N ILE A 3 -45.28 19.40 14.34
CA ILE A 3 -44.59 19.61 13.07
C ILE A 3 -44.00 18.27 12.64
N GLN A 4 -44.32 17.91 11.41
CA GLN A 4 -44.18 16.60 10.79
C GLN A 4 -42.71 16.18 10.62
N ALA A 5 -42.47 14.89 10.87
CA ALA A 5 -41.29 14.16 10.46
C ALA A 5 -41.33 13.95 8.93
N GLY A 6 -40.30 14.40 8.21
CA GLY A 6 -40.27 14.23 6.76
C GLY A 6 -39.00 14.73 6.06
N TRP A 7 -37.80 14.34 6.51
CA TRP A 7 -36.55 14.73 5.82
C TRP A 7 -35.44 13.65 5.80
N ALA A 8 -35.76 12.37 6.01
CA ALA A 8 -34.74 11.30 6.06
C ALA A 8 -34.82 10.25 4.93
N GLY A 9 -35.77 10.37 3.98
CA GLY A 9 -36.08 9.29 3.03
C GLY A 9 -35.47 9.37 1.62
N SER A 10 -34.90 10.51 1.19
CA SER A 10 -34.63 10.75 -0.23
C SER A 10 -33.15 10.75 -0.65
N TRP A 11 -32.20 10.69 0.29
CA TRP A 11 -30.77 10.72 -0.03
C TRP A 11 -30.19 9.34 -0.36
N VAL A 12 -30.67 8.28 0.30
CA VAL A 12 -30.17 6.91 0.09
C VAL A 12 -30.60 6.36 -1.29
N ALA A 13 -31.75 6.78 -1.82
CA ALA A 13 -32.22 6.36 -3.15
C ALA A 13 -31.63 7.20 -4.30
N ARG A 14 -31.00 8.35 -4.02
CA ARG A 14 -30.37 9.23 -5.02
C ARG A 14 -28.85 9.08 -5.10
N ALA A 15 -28.23 8.45 -4.10
CA ALA A 15 -26.82 8.09 -4.13
C ALA A 15 -26.49 7.02 -5.20
N SER A 16 -27.49 6.30 -5.71
CA SER A 16 -27.30 5.33 -6.80
C SER A 16 -27.23 5.95 -8.21
N ALA A 17 -27.33 7.27 -8.35
CA ALA A 17 -27.48 7.93 -9.66
C ALA A 17 -26.43 9.01 -9.99
N VAL A 18 -25.38 9.17 -9.18
CA VAL A 18 -24.30 10.16 -9.44
C VAL A 18 -23.02 9.52 -10.01
N GLY A 19 -23.02 8.21 -10.26
CA GLY A 19 -21.90 7.47 -10.85
C GLY A 19 -21.77 7.56 -12.38
N LEU A 20 -22.18 8.66 -13.00
CA LEU A 20 -22.10 8.85 -14.46
C LEU A 20 -21.82 10.31 -14.76
N LEU A 21 -20.54 10.71 -14.77
CA LEU A 21 -20.01 11.83 -15.56
C LEU A 21 -18.46 11.91 -15.42
N SER A 22 -17.77 11.01 -16.12
CA SER A 22 -16.46 11.27 -16.73
C SER A 22 -16.10 10.11 -17.68
N LEU A 23 -16.81 10.06 -18.81
CA LEU A 23 -16.36 9.32 -19.99
C LEU A 23 -15.31 10.17 -20.71
N GLY A 24 -14.07 9.69 -20.74
CA GLY A 24 -13.00 10.39 -21.46
C GLY A 24 -11.60 9.84 -21.22
N GLY A 25 -11.41 8.53 -21.44
CA GLY A 25 -10.10 7.91 -21.63
C GLY A 25 -9.41 7.41 -20.35
N THR A 26 -9.59 6.13 -20.03
CA THR A 26 -8.64 5.40 -19.17
C THR A 26 -8.40 3.99 -19.73
N SER A 27 -7.17 3.78 -20.20
CA SER A 27 -6.61 2.47 -20.49
C SER A 27 -5.85 1.97 -19.26
N GLN A 28 -5.96 0.66 -19.01
CA GLN A 28 -5.35 -0.10 -17.92
C GLN A 28 -5.78 0.31 -16.52
N ALA A 29 -5.94 -0.69 -15.66
CA ALA A 29 -6.37 -0.46 -14.29
C ALA A 29 -5.76 -1.55 -13.36
N ALA A 30 -5.58 -1.22 -12.07
CA ALA A 30 -4.70 -1.87 -11.09
C ALA A 30 -5.29 -2.26 -9.71
N ALA A 31 -4.78 -3.32 -9.08
CA ALA A 31 -4.87 -3.59 -7.63
C ALA A 31 -3.48 -3.68 -6.98
N HIS A 32 -3.38 -3.41 -5.67
CA HIS A 32 -2.12 -3.29 -4.92
C HIS A 32 -2.15 -4.11 -3.62
N VAL A 33 -0.97 -4.43 -3.07
CA VAL A 33 -0.74 -4.68 -1.64
C VAL A 33 0.31 -3.69 -1.20
N LYS A 34 0.04 -3.03 -0.07
CA LYS A 34 0.93 -2.01 0.46
C LYS A 34 2.23 -2.60 1.03
N TRP A 35 3.35 -2.00 0.63
CA TRP A 35 4.69 -2.04 1.27
C TRP A 35 5.62 -3.23 1.01
N PHE A 36 5.11 -4.39 0.58
CA PHE A 36 5.88 -5.66 0.67
C PHE A 36 6.02 -6.46 -0.62
N ALA A 37 5.47 -5.96 -1.72
CA ALA A 37 5.56 -6.57 -3.04
C ALA A 37 5.51 -5.46 -4.11
N PRO A 38 5.99 -5.70 -5.34
CA PRO A 38 5.86 -4.72 -6.40
C PRO A 38 4.41 -4.43 -6.70
N TYR A 39 4.18 -3.28 -7.32
CA TYR A 39 2.88 -2.90 -7.84
C TYR A 39 2.44 -3.87 -8.97
N ILE A 40 1.63 -4.89 -8.62
CA ILE A 40 1.12 -5.90 -9.58
C ILE A 40 -0.32 -5.59 -9.97
N VAL A 41 -0.43 -4.76 -11.00
CA VAL A 41 -1.64 -4.16 -11.59
C VAL A 41 -2.81 -5.14 -11.81
N GLY A 42 -2.58 -6.31 -12.38
CA GLY A 42 -3.67 -7.14 -12.92
C GLY A 42 -3.96 -8.42 -12.14
N ALA A 43 -3.29 -8.66 -11.01
CA ALA A 43 -3.42 -9.92 -10.31
C ALA A 43 -4.86 -10.18 -9.87
N SER A 44 -5.33 -11.40 -10.10
CA SER A 44 -6.64 -11.83 -9.63
C SER A 44 -6.60 -12.08 -8.12
N PRO A 45 -7.54 -11.53 -7.34
CA PRO A 45 -7.63 -11.84 -5.93
C PRO A 45 -7.97 -13.32 -5.77
N ALA A 46 -7.43 -13.93 -4.72
CA ALA A 46 -7.84 -15.24 -4.30
C ALA A 46 -9.38 -15.29 -4.17
N PRO A 47 -10.03 -16.40 -4.54
CA PRO A 47 -11.47 -16.52 -4.39
C PRO A 47 -11.86 -16.29 -2.93
N ILE A 48 -12.89 -15.50 -2.67
CA ILE A 48 -13.37 -15.24 -1.30
C ILE A 48 -13.67 -16.53 -0.52
N GLY A 49 -14.03 -17.60 -1.23
CA GLY A 49 -14.22 -18.94 -0.64
C GLY A 49 -12.98 -19.48 0.07
N SER A 50 -11.77 -19.12 -0.37
CA SER A 50 -10.52 -19.49 0.33
C SER A 50 -10.44 -18.88 1.73
N THR A 51 -10.83 -17.60 1.85
CA THR A 51 -10.87 -16.88 3.12
C THR A 51 -11.99 -17.42 4.02
N LEU A 52 -13.19 -17.63 3.46
CA LEU A 52 -14.33 -18.17 4.21
C LEU A 52 -14.14 -19.64 4.61
N GLY A 53 -13.30 -20.39 3.91
CA GLY A 53 -12.91 -21.75 4.27
C GLY A 53 -11.77 -21.82 5.30
N ASN A 54 -11.11 -20.70 5.61
CA ASN A 54 -9.98 -20.66 6.53
C ASN A 54 -10.44 -20.70 8.00
N VAL A 55 -10.00 -21.69 8.76
CA VAL A 55 -10.37 -21.85 10.19
C VAL A 55 -9.86 -20.69 11.06
N TRP A 56 -8.69 -20.14 10.75
CA TRP A 56 -8.06 -19.06 11.50
C TRP A 56 -8.77 -17.72 11.27
N PHE A 57 -9.35 -17.52 10.09
CA PHE A 57 -10.24 -16.39 9.82
C PHE A 57 -11.44 -16.39 10.81
N TRP A 58 -12.16 -17.51 10.90
CA TRP A 58 -13.32 -17.62 11.80
C TRP A 58 -12.93 -17.61 13.28
N THR A 59 -11.78 -18.18 13.63
CA THR A 59 -11.24 -18.13 14.99
C THR A 59 -10.99 -16.69 15.41
N ALA A 60 -10.34 -15.89 14.57
CA ALA A 60 -10.15 -14.46 14.84
C ALA A 60 -11.47 -13.69 14.93
N ILE A 61 -12.44 -13.97 14.05
CA ILE A 61 -13.77 -13.34 14.11
C ILE A 61 -14.44 -13.66 15.45
N LEU A 62 -14.39 -14.91 15.90
CA LEU A 62 -14.95 -15.31 17.19
C LEU A 62 -14.28 -14.59 18.36
N LEU A 63 -12.95 -14.51 18.38
CA LEU A 63 -12.20 -13.80 19.43
C LEU A 63 -12.59 -12.32 19.50
N VAL A 64 -12.71 -11.66 18.35
CA VAL A 64 -13.11 -10.24 18.32
C VAL A 64 -14.58 -10.07 18.70
N LEU A 65 -15.47 -10.97 18.29
CA LEU A 65 -16.87 -10.91 18.72
C LEU A 65 -17.00 -11.06 20.23
N VAL A 66 -16.26 -11.99 20.85
CA VAL A 66 -16.21 -12.12 22.31
C VAL A 66 -15.72 -10.82 22.94
N PHE A 67 -14.65 -10.23 22.41
CA PHE A 67 -14.12 -8.96 22.92
C PHE A 67 -15.13 -7.81 22.80
N PHE A 68 -15.80 -7.65 21.65
CA PHE A 68 -16.79 -6.58 21.45
C PHE A 68 -18.04 -6.79 22.30
N VAL A 69 -18.54 -8.02 22.38
CA VAL A 69 -19.69 -8.34 23.25
C VAL A 69 -19.33 -8.08 24.72
N ALA A 70 -18.15 -8.50 25.19
CA ALA A 70 -17.69 -8.24 26.54
C ALA A 70 -17.53 -6.73 26.80
N THR A 71 -16.89 -6.01 25.88
CA THR A 71 -16.73 -4.55 25.96
C THR A 71 -18.08 -3.85 26.04
N ARG A 72 -19.04 -4.26 25.21
CA ARG A 72 -20.38 -3.68 25.21
C ARG A 72 -21.18 -4.05 26.47
N ALA A 73 -20.97 -5.23 27.03
CA ALA A 73 -21.57 -5.62 28.30
C ALA A 73 -21.03 -4.75 29.45
N VAL A 74 -19.72 -4.48 29.48
CA VAL A 74 -19.10 -3.54 30.43
C VAL A 74 -19.67 -2.14 30.25
N GLU A 75 -19.76 -1.66 29.01
CA GLU A 75 -20.29 -0.33 28.69
C GLU A 75 -21.76 -0.14 29.13
N LYS A 76 -22.58 -1.20 29.07
CA LYS A 76 -23.97 -1.19 29.56
C LYS A 76 -24.12 -1.39 31.06
N SER A 77 -23.07 -1.87 31.73
CA SER A 77 -23.09 -2.10 33.17
C SER A 77 -22.99 -0.77 33.93
N GLN A 78 -23.22 -0.82 35.25
CA GLN A 78 -22.99 0.32 36.14
C GLN A 78 -21.54 0.87 36.10
N PHE A 79 -20.59 0.08 35.63
CA PHE A 79 -19.18 0.49 35.52
C PHE A 79 -18.87 1.25 34.23
N GLY A 80 -19.75 1.22 33.22
CA GLY A 80 -19.49 1.76 31.89
C GLY A 80 -19.13 3.24 31.91
N GLU A 81 -19.94 4.06 32.59
CA GLU A 81 -19.68 5.49 32.74
C GLU A 81 -18.43 5.78 33.58
N THR A 82 -18.14 4.99 34.60
CA THR A 82 -16.91 5.13 35.39
C THR A 82 -15.66 4.87 34.54
N VAL A 83 -15.68 3.82 33.72
CA VAL A 83 -14.59 3.50 32.79
C VAL A 83 -14.39 4.63 31.78
N LEU A 84 -15.47 5.06 31.13
CA LEU A 84 -15.41 6.10 30.12
C LEU A 84 -15.00 7.46 30.70
N ALA A 85 -15.48 7.83 31.90
CA ALA A 85 -15.05 9.04 32.61
C ALA A 85 -13.56 8.97 33.02
N GLY A 86 -13.07 7.79 33.42
CA GLY A 86 -11.65 7.57 33.68
C GLY A 86 -10.81 7.77 32.42
N MET A 87 -11.26 7.24 31.28
CA MET A 87 -10.61 7.44 29.99
C MET A 87 -10.67 8.90 29.52
N ASP A 88 -11.76 9.63 29.79
CA ASP A 88 -11.87 11.06 29.50
C ASP A 88 -10.85 11.85 30.29
N LYS A 89 -10.74 11.60 31.60
CA LYS A 89 -9.76 12.29 32.46
C LYS A 89 -8.32 12.13 31.95
N ILE A 90 -7.98 10.96 31.42
CA ILE A 90 -6.66 10.71 30.82
C ILE A 90 -6.50 11.51 29.51
N SER A 91 -7.55 11.59 28.69
CA SER A 91 -7.51 12.27 27.40
C SER A 91 -7.86 13.76 27.43
N ASP A 92 -8.28 14.32 28.56
CA ASP A 92 -8.70 15.72 28.75
C ASP A 92 -7.71 16.75 28.17
N PRO A 93 -6.39 16.66 28.42
CA PRO A 93 -5.45 17.65 27.91
C PRO A 93 -5.43 17.69 26.38
N LEU A 94 -5.56 16.52 25.76
CA LEU A 94 -5.58 16.38 24.31
C LEU A 94 -6.95 16.74 23.73
N TRP A 95 -8.05 16.31 24.36
CA TRP A 95 -9.43 16.61 23.95
C TRP A 95 -9.64 18.10 23.73
N ASN A 96 -9.21 18.92 24.70
CA ASN A 96 -9.34 20.38 24.67
C ASN A 96 -8.50 21.05 23.58
N ARG A 97 -7.60 20.31 22.93
CA ARG A 97 -6.68 20.77 21.88
C ARG A 97 -6.79 19.95 20.60
N LEU A 98 -7.81 19.10 20.44
CA LEU A 98 -7.87 18.18 19.29
C LEU A 98 -7.84 18.89 17.94
N ASP A 99 -8.56 20.01 17.81
CA ASP A 99 -8.53 20.79 16.57
C ASP A 99 -7.12 21.33 16.27
N ASP A 100 -6.37 21.76 17.30
CA ASP A 100 -4.98 22.22 17.17
C ASP A 100 -4.05 21.06 16.83
N PHE A 101 -4.17 19.93 17.55
CA PHE A 101 -3.40 18.70 17.32
C PHE A 101 -3.54 18.20 15.88
N VAL A 102 -4.77 18.04 15.38
CA VAL A 102 -5.01 17.56 14.01
C VAL A 102 -4.42 18.51 12.98
N ARG A 103 -4.60 19.84 13.14
CA ARG A 103 -4.04 20.82 12.21
C ARG A 103 -2.52 20.84 12.21
N VAL A 104 -1.89 20.74 13.38
CA VAL A 104 -0.43 20.64 13.51
C VAL A 104 0.08 19.39 12.81
N VAL A 105 -0.56 18.23 13.01
CA VAL A 105 -0.11 17.00 12.34
C VAL A 105 -0.34 17.05 10.83
N ILE A 106 -1.47 17.59 10.35
CA ILE A 106 -1.68 17.80 8.91
C ILE A 106 -0.59 18.71 8.34
N GLY A 107 -0.30 19.84 8.99
CA GLY A 107 0.77 20.74 8.57
C GLY A 107 2.14 20.04 8.53
N ALA A 108 2.50 19.34 9.61
CA ALA A 108 3.76 18.61 9.71
C ALA A 108 3.86 17.49 8.66
N PHE A 109 2.77 16.78 8.39
CA PHE A 109 2.71 15.76 7.36
C PHE A 109 2.97 16.33 5.97
N PHE A 110 2.30 17.44 5.61
CA PHE A 110 2.50 18.08 4.30
C PHE A 110 3.92 18.67 4.16
N VAL A 111 4.53 19.16 5.24
CA VAL A 111 5.95 19.55 5.27
C VAL A 111 6.87 18.33 5.11
N ALA A 112 6.54 17.20 5.72
CA ALA A 112 7.34 15.98 5.63
C ALA A 112 7.33 15.41 4.20
N ILE A 113 6.17 15.30 3.56
CA ILE A 113 6.10 14.81 2.16
C ILE A 113 6.69 15.82 1.17
N PHE A 114 6.62 17.13 1.46
CA PHE A 114 7.37 18.14 0.70
C PHE A 114 8.89 17.88 0.76
N ALA A 115 9.40 17.54 1.94
CA ALA A 115 10.82 17.22 2.13
C ALA A 115 11.24 15.91 1.47
N VAL A 116 10.33 14.94 1.35
CA VAL A 116 10.53 13.72 0.55
C VAL A 116 10.59 14.06 -0.94
N GLY A 117 9.69 14.93 -1.41
CA GLY A 117 9.60 15.36 -2.79
C GLY A 117 9.07 14.28 -3.74
N GLY A 118 8.56 14.71 -4.91
CA GLY A 118 8.15 13.78 -5.98
C GLY A 118 6.98 12.87 -5.62
N VAL A 119 6.09 13.29 -4.72
CA VAL A 119 4.93 12.50 -4.28
C VAL A 119 3.66 13.36 -4.21
N TYR A 120 2.48 12.76 -4.34
CA TYR A 120 1.18 13.43 -4.29
C TYR A 120 0.68 13.63 -2.85
N LEU A 121 0.39 12.52 -2.17
CA LEU A 121 -0.23 12.51 -0.84
C LEU A 121 0.54 11.62 0.13
N THR A 122 1.04 10.47 -0.32
CA THR A 122 1.88 9.56 0.47
C THR A 122 3.17 9.24 -0.27
N PRO A 123 4.21 8.74 0.42
CA PRO A 123 5.45 8.28 -0.22
C PRO A 123 5.25 7.31 -1.39
N ASP A 124 4.16 6.53 -1.36
CA ASP A 124 3.82 5.53 -2.38
C ASP A 124 3.21 6.14 -3.66
N LEU A 125 2.61 7.33 -3.57
CA LEU A 125 1.96 8.00 -4.70
C LEU A 125 2.94 8.99 -5.33
N GLN A 126 3.86 8.49 -6.13
CA GLN A 126 4.91 9.25 -6.81
C GLN A 126 4.38 10.13 -7.95
N THR A 127 5.08 11.24 -8.21
CA THR A 127 4.79 12.15 -9.32
C THR A 127 6.06 12.84 -9.80
N PRO A 128 6.25 13.00 -11.13
CA PRO A 128 7.36 13.78 -11.67
C PRO A 128 7.13 15.30 -11.56
N ALA A 129 5.95 15.74 -11.14
CA ALA A 129 5.56 17.15 -11.18
C ALA A 129 6.05 17.92 -9.93
N GLU A 130 7.17 18.63 -10.02
CA GLU A 130 7.75 19.39 -8.90
C GLU A 130 6.82 20.44 -8.28
N TRP A 131 5.88 21.01 -9.07
CA TRP A 131 4.92 21.99 -8.57
C TRP A 131 3.97 21.41 -7.51
N VAL A 132 3.80 20.08 -7.48
CA VAL A 132 3.01 19.37 -6.45
C VAL A 132 3.60 19.61 -5.06
N SER A 133 4.92 19.59 -4.90
CA SER A 133 5.59 19.88 -3.64
C SER A 133 5.28 21.30 -3.14
N TRP A 134 5.27 22.29 -4.04
CA TRP A 134 4.90 23.66 -3.67
C TRP A 134 3.43 23.77 -3.23
N LEU A 135 2.52 23.03 -3.87
CA LEU A 135 1.13 22.95 -3.44
C LEU A 135 1.00 22.33 -2.05
N GLN A 136 1.76 21.27 -1.74
CA GLN A 136 1.81 20.66 -0.41
C GLN A 136 2.22 21.66 0.67
N LEU A 137 3.24 22.47 0.38
CA LEU A 137 3.70 23.51 1.29
C LEU A 137 2.63 24.60 1.51
N LEU A 138 1.91 25.01 0.46
CA LEU A 138 0.76 25.92 0.58
C LEU A 138 -0.37 25.32 1.44
N ILE A 139 -0.67 24.03 1.27
CA ILE A 139 -1.63 23.30 2.11
C ILE A 139 -1.18 23.35 3.57
N ALA A 140 0.10 23.05 3.84
CA ALA A 140 0.69 23.03 5.18
C ALA A 140 0.59 24.37 5.90
N PHE A 141 0.75 25.49 5.21
CA PHE A 141 0.54 26.81 5.81
C PHE A 141 -0.95 27.16 5.93
N GLY A 142 -1.76 26.79 4.94
CA GLY A 142 -3.17 27.12 4.88
C GLY A 142 -4.04 26.43 5.94
N VAL A 143 -3.59 25.33 6.56
CA VAL A 143 -4.40 24.64 7.58
C VAL A 143 -4.55 25.41 8.90
N PHE A 144 -3.70 26.41 9.17
CA PHE A 144 -3.69 27.11 10.45
C PHE A 144 -4.69 28.28 10.56
N SER A 145 -5.26 28.76 9.45
CA SER A 145 -6.26 29.82 9.46
C SER A 145 -7.63 29.32 9.00
N LYS A 146 -8.69 29.72 9.72
CA LYS A 146 -10.07 29.38 9.37
C LYS A 146 -10.48 29.82 7.96
N ARG A 147 -9.88 30.91 7.46
CA ARG A 147 -10.16 31.43 6.11
C ARG A 147 -9.45 30.63 5.03
N THR A 148 -8.28 30.07 5.33
CA THR A 148 -7.44 29.34 4.37
C THR A 148 -7.69 27.84 4.35
N MET A 149 -8.24 27.27 5.44
CA MET A 149 -8.55 25.83 5.54
C MET A 149 -9.38 25.27 4.38
N PRO A 150 -10.45 25.93 3.87
CA PRO A 150 -11.18 25.43 2.71
C PRO A 150 -10.33 25.34 1.43
N PHE A 151 -9.36 26.24 1.25
CA PHE A 151 -8.43 26.19 0.12
C PHE A 151 -7.42 25.05 0.28
N SER A 152 -6.91 24.82 1.50
CA SER A 152 -6.11 23.63 1.81
C SER A 152 -6.90 22.35 1.52
N ALA A 153 -8.17 22.29 1.92
CA ALA A 153 -9.05 21.16 1.62
C ALA A 153 -9.20 20.93 0.11
N ALA A 154 -9.44 22.01 -0.66
CA ALA A 154 -9.50 21.93 -2.12
C ALA A 154 -8.17 21.47 -2.73
N GLY A 155 -7.03 21.91 -2.18
CA GLY A 155 -5.70 21.46 -2.57
C GLY A 155 -5.50 19.95 -2.32
N ILE A 156 -5.93 19.44 -1.16
CA ILE A 156 -5.87 17.99 -0.86
C ILE A 156 -6.73 17.19 -1.84
N ILE A 157 -7.96 17.65 -2.12
CA ILE A 157 -8.82 17.00 -3.12
C ILE A 157 -8.19 17.07 -4.51
N LEU A 158 -7.56 18.19 -4.88
CA LEU A 158 -6.86 18.31 -6.15
C LEU A 158 -5.70 17.31 -6.24
N LEU A 159 -4.88 17.18 -5.20
CA LEU A 159 -3.81 16.18 -5.16
C LEU A 159 -4.36 14.76 -5.27
N TRP A 160 -5.48 14.46 -4.60
CA TRP A 160 -6.15 13.17 -4.69
C TRP A 160 -6.69 12.90 -6.11
N LEU A 161 -7.33 13.88 -6.74
CA LEU A 161 -7.83 13.78 -8.12
C LEU A 161 -6.69 13.70 -9.15
N LEU A 162 -5.55 14.34 -8.90
CA LEU A 162 -4.37 14.22 -9.77
C LEU A 162 -3.72 12.85 -9.64
N ALA A 163 -3.66 12.31 -8.42
CA ALA A 163 -3.22 10.93 -8.23
C ALA A 163 -4.09 9.95 -9.02
N LEU A 164 -5.40 10.18 -9.19
CA LEU A 164 -6.27 9.34 -10.04
C LEU A 164 -5.88 9.31 -11.54
N ARG A 165 -5.06 10.25 -12.01
CA ARG A 165 -4.54 10.24 -13.38
C ARG A 165 -3.46 9.17 -13.54
N ASP A 166 -2.61 9.04 -12.54
CA ASP A 166 -1.40 8.20 -12.60
C ASP A 166 -1.60 6.86 -11.88
N TYR A 167 -2.61 6.78 -11.01
CA TYR A 167 -2.96 5.63 -10.19
C TYR A 167 -4.45 5.33 -10.29
N ASP A 168 -4.80 4.06 -10.11
CA ASP A 168 -6.19 3.63 -10.26
C ASP A 168 -7.10 4.01 -9.10
N LEU A 169 -8.37 4.20 -9.42
CA LEU A 169 -9.40 4.49 -8.42
C LEU A 169 -9.48 3.40 -7.35
N PHE A 170 -9.34 2.13 -7.74
CA PHE A 170 -9.35 1.00 -6.80
C PHE A 170 -8.20 1.09 -5.79
N HIS A 171 -7.02 1.54 -6.24
CA HIS A 171 -5.85 1.75 -5.40
C HIS A 171 -5.99 3.00 -4.50
N LEU A 172 -6.64 4.06 -5.01
CA LEU A 172 -6.83 5.29 -4.25
C LEU A 172 -7.81 5.19 -3.08
N LEU A 173 -8.61 4.12 -3.01
CA LEU A 173 -9.59 3.91 -1.94
C LEU A 173 -8.94 3.74 -0.55
N ASP A 174 -7.72 3.19 -0.48
CA ASP A 174 -6.93 3.13 0.76
C ASP A 174 -6.55 4.50 1.29
N TYR A 175 -6.41 5.47 0.39
CA TYR A 175 -6.01 6.83 0.72
C TYR A 175 -7.23 7.74 0.99
N LEU A 176 -8.44 7.18 1.13
CA LEU A 176 -9.64 7.94 1.44
C LEU A 176 -9.52 8.73 2.75
N ALA A 177 -8.87 8.14 3.77
CA ALA A 177 -8.58 8.79 5.04
C ALA A 177 -7.78 10.08 4.83
N LEU A 178 -6.75 10.03 3.98
CA LEU A 178 -5.84 11.14 3.72
C LEU A 178 -6.42 12.19 2.77
N GLY A 179 -7.04 11.76 1.68
CA GLY A 179 -7.60 12.67 0.68
C GLY A 179 -8.91 13.28 1.14
N VAL A 180 -9.98 12.48 1.11
CA VAL A 180 -11.34 12.96 1.26
C VAL A 180 -11.67 13.32 2.71
N ALA A 181 -11.26 12.50 3.68
CA ALA A 181 -11.67 12.70 5.06
C ALA A 181 -10.94 13.88 5.73
N VAL A 182 -9.63 14.05 5.49
CA VAL A 182 -8.89 15.23 5.96
C VAL A 182 -9.41 16.51 5.31
N ALA A 183 -9.66 16.51 4.00
CA ALA A 183 -10.28 17.66 3.33
C ALA A 183 -11.65 18.00 3.93
N GLY A 184 -12.51 16.99 4.13
CA GLY A 184 -13.80 17.14 4.78
C GLY A 184 -13.70 17.69 6.21
N TYR A 185 -12.71 17.22 6.98
CA TYR A 185 -12.42 17.77 8.30
C TYR A 185 -12.07 19.26 8.24
N LEU A 186 -11.17 19.67 7.33
CA LEU A 186 -10.76 21.07 7.22
C LEU A 186 -11.95 21.98 6.87
N VAL A 187 -12.85 21.53 5.97
CA VAL A 187 -14.09 22.25 5.65
C VAL A 187 -14.98 22.36 6.89
N LEU A 188 -15.27 21.25 7.58
CA LEU A 188 -16.16 21.25 8.75
C LEU A 188 -15.55 22.01 9.94
N ALA A 189 -14.24 21.93 10.14
CA ALA A 189 -13.50 22.64 11.17
C ALA A 189 -13.39 24.15 10.89
N SER A 190 -13.48 24.58 9.63
CA SER A 190 -13.56 26.01 9.27
C SER A 190 -14.95 26.61 9.42
N SER A 191 -15.99 25.77 9.42
CA SER A 191 -17.38 26.21 9.43
C SER A 191 -17.74 26.96 10.73
N SER A 192 -18.46 28.07 10.56
CA SER A 192 -19.10 28.82 11.65
C SER A 192 -20.39 28.18 12.13
N ASN A 193 -20.97 27.23 11.39
CA ASN A 193 -22.19 26.54 11.77
C ASN A 193 -21.89 25.42 12.80
N PRO A 194 -22.36 25.52 14.05
CA PRO A 194 -22.08 24.52 15.09
C PRO A 194 -22.58 23.11 14.71
N GLU A 195 -23.70 23.02 13.98
CA GLU A 195 -24.29 21.76 13.54
C GLU A 195 -23.43 21.03 12.53
N TRP A 196 -22.65 21.75 11.72
CA TRP A 196 -21.69 21.14 10.80
C TRP A 196 -20.39 20.80 11.52
N ARG A 197 -19.92 21.73 12.37
CA ARG A 197 -18.65 21.59 13.09
C ARG A 197 -18.61 20.37 14.00
N LYS A 198 -19.72 19.96 14.61
CA LYS A 198 -19.76 18.77 15.50
C LYS A 198 -19.39 17.46 14.79
N HIS A 199 -19.58 17.37 13.46
CA HIS A 199 -19.26 16.17 12.68
C HIS A 199 -17.82 16.10 12.17
N ARG A 200 -16.97 17.09 12.47
CA ARG A 200 -15.60 17.16 11.93
C ARG A 200 -14.70 15.98 12.30
N PHE A 201 -14.81 15.44 13.52
CA PHE A 201 -14.06 14.24 13.89
C PHE A 201 -14.75 12.96 13.42
N GLU A 202 -16.06 13.01 13.21
CA GLU A 202 -16.82 11.89 12.67
C GLU A 202 -16.42 11.57 11.23
N ILE A 203 -16.19 12.58 10.38
CA ILE A 203 -15.72 12.35 9.00
C ILE A 203 -14.32 11.73 8.95
N LEU A 204 -13.39 12.17 9.82
CA LEU A 204 -12.06 11.55 9.93
C LEU A 204 -12.15 10.07 10.31
N ARG A 205 -13.02 9.77 11.27
CA ARG A 205 -13.27 8.41 11.75
C ARG A 205 -13.84 7.51 10.67
N TRP A 206 -14.77 8.01 9.85
CA TRP A 206 -15.25 7.28 8.68
C TRP A 206 -14.15 7.04 7.65
N GLY A 207 -13.34 8.06 7.35
CA GLY A 207 -12.21 7.94 6.44
C GLY A 207 -11.23 6.84 6.85
N VAL A 208 -10.74 6.88 8.09
CA VAL A 208 -9.80 5.87 8.60
C VAL A 208 -10.44 4.50 8.71
N SER A 209 -11.70 4.41 9.17
CA SER A 209 -12.39 3.12 9.26
C SER A 209 -12.53 2.44 7.91
N ILE A 210 -12.96 3.18 6.88
CA ILE A 210 -13.10 2.65 5.52
C ILE A 210 -11.73 2.26 4.95
N ALA A 211 -10.71 3.12 5.11
CA ALA A 211 -9.36 2.84 4.64
C ALA A 211 -8.78 1.55 5.27
N LEU A 212 -8.90 1.39 6.59
CA LEU A 212 -8.41 0.18 7.28
C LEU A 212 -9.20 -1.07 6.88
N MET A 213 -10.53 -0.98 6.78
CA MET A 213 -11.35 -2.11 6.34
C MET A 213 -11.02 -2.49 4.89
N TRP A 214 -10.82 -1.53 4.00
CA TRP A 214 -10.45 -1.78 2.61
C TRP A 214 -9.06 -2.42 2.51
N SER A 215 -8.03 -1.80 3.11
CA SER A 215 -6.65 -2.30 3.10
C SER A 215 -6.53 -3.69 3.72
N SER A 216 -7.32 -4.00 4.77
CA SER A 216 -7.27 -5.32 5.39
C SER A 216 -7.69 -6.47 4.45
N LEU A 217 -8.52 -6.18 3.43
CA LEU A 217 -8.94 -7.20 2.46
C LEU A 217 -7.79 -7.70 1.59
N GLU A 218 -6.73 -6.91 1.44
CA GLU A 218 -5.53 -7.32 0.72
C GLU A 218 -4.90 -8.58 1.34
N LYS A 219 -4.97 -8.75 2.67
CA LYS A 219 -4.47 -9.95 3.37
C LYS A 219 -5.29 -11.20 3.09
N PHE A 220 -6.52 -11.03 2.61
CA PHE A 220 -7.43 -12.11 2.20
C PHE A 220 -7.35 -12.38 0.70
N ALA A 221 -7.28 -11.31 -0.09
CA ALA A 221 -7.20 -11.35 -1.54
C ALA A 221 -5.81 -11.82 -2.03
N TYR A 222 -4.74 -11.42 -1.35
CA TYR A 222 -3.36 -11.68 -1.77
C TYR A 222 -2.47 -12.10 -0.59
N PRO A 223 -2.79 -13.20 0.12
CA PRO A 223 -2.04 -13.62 1.30
C PRO A 223 -0.56 -13.86 1.00
N ASP A 224 -0.24 -14.36 -0.20
CA ASP A 224 1.12 -14.70 -0.61
C ASP A 224 2.04 -13.46 -0.71
N TRP A 225 1.49 -12.25 -0.92
CA TRP A 225 2.29 -11.03 -1.01
C TRP A 225 2.85 -10.62 0.36
N PHE A 226 2.31 -11.17 1.45
CA PHE A 226 2.81 -10.95 2.81
C PHE A 226 3.81 -12.02 3.25
N TYR A 227 3.98 -13.12 2.50
CA TYR A 227 4.91 -14.19 2.89
C TYR A 227 6.37 -13.75 2.93
N PRO A 228 6.89 -13.02 1.92
CA PRO A 228 8.26 -12.55 1.96
C PRO A 228 8.55 -11.69 3.20
N LEU A 229 7.61 -10.81 3.57
CA LEU A 229 7.73 -9.98 4.76
C LEU A 229 7.85 -10.81 6.03
N VAL A 230 6.98 -11.81 6.19
CA VAL A 230 6.98 -12.67 7.37
C VAL A 230 8.28 -13.48 7.46
N VAL A 231 8.88 -13.83 6.33
CA VAL A 231 10.19 -14.50 6.27
C VAL A 231 11.32 -13.54 6.64
N GLU A 232 11.29 -12.32 6.11
CA GLU A 232 12.31 -11.29 6.36
C GLU A 232 12.27 -10.78 7.81
N LYS A 233 11.07 -10.60 8.36
CA LYS A 233 10.82 -10.02 9.69
C LYS A 233 9.97 -10.97 10.54
N PRO A 234 10.52 -12.12 10.97
CA PRO A 234 9.77 -13.17 11.67
C PRO A 234 9.21 -12.74 13.03
N PHE A 235 9.76 -11.70 13.64
CA PHE A 235 9.24 -11.16 14.91
C PHE A 235 7.83 -10.57 14.77
N LEU A 236 7.40 -10.18 13.56
CA LEU A 236 6.07 -9.62 13.32
C LEU A 236 4.94 -10.61 13.61
N THR A 237 5.20 -11.92 13.51
CA THR A 237 4.17 -12.94 13.75
C THR A 237 4.04 -13.35 15.20
N PHE A 238 4.85 -12.79 16.11
CA PHE A 238 4.92 -13.19 17.51
C PHE A 238 5.13 -14.72 17.70
N GLY A 239 5.84 -15.36 16.77
CA GLY A 239 6.09 -16.80 16.78
C GLY A 239 4.94 -17.65 16.22
N LEU A 240 3.87 -17.04 15.71
CA LEU A 240 2.81 -17.75 15.01
C LEU A 240 3.26 -18.14 13.60
N PRO A 241 2.83 -19.30 13.08
CA PRO A 241 3.03 -19.66 11.68
C PRO A 241 2.33 -18.64 10.75
N ARG A 242 2.90 -18.38 9.57
CA ARG A 242 2.37 -17.40 8.61
C ARG A 242 0.91 -17.67 8.22
N ASP A 243 0.55 -18.95 8.05
CA ASP A 243 -0.80 -19.39 7.65
C ASP A 243 -1.84 -19.17 8.76
N VAL A 244 -1.38 -18.95 10.00
CA VAL A 244 -2.19 -18.54 11.15
C VAL A 244 -2.22 -17.03 11.24
N PHE A 245 -1.03 -16.40 11.22
CA PHE A 245 -0.88 -14.98 11.47
C PHE A 245 -1.59 -14.09 10.44
N ILE A 246 -1.38 -14.34 9.14
CA ILE A 246 -1.89 -13.47 8.06
C ILE A 246 -3.41 -13.34 8.06
N PRO A 247 -4.21 -14.44 8.06
CA PRO A 247 -5.66 -14.31 8.10
C PRO A 247 -6.15 -13.69 9.41
N MET A 248 -5.51 -14.01 10.56
CA MET A 248 -5.89 -13.40 11.83
C MET A 248 -5.58 -11.89 11.88
N ALA A 249 -4.46 -11.46 11.30
CA ALA A 249 -4.06 -10.06 11.20
C ALA A 249 -5.03 -9.27 10.30
N GLY A 250 -5.44 -9.83 9.15
CA GLY A 250 -6.47 -9.23 8.30
C GLY A 250 -7.80 -9.05 9.03
N VAL A 251 -8.23 -10.08 9.79
CA VAL A 251 -9.47 -9.98 10.59
C VAL A 251 -9.33 -8.92 11.68
N ALA A 252 -8.20 -8.90 12.38
CA ALA A 252 -7.95 -7.93 13.44
C ALA A 252 -8.02 -6.48 12.88
N GLU A 253 -7.35 -6.22 11.76
CA GLU A 253 -7.38 -4.91 11.11
C GLU A 253 -8.79 -4.52 10.64
N PHE A 254 -9.49 -5.41 9.94
CA PHE A 254 -10.86 -5.18 9.46
C PHE A 254 -11.80 -4.85 10.63
N THR A 255 -11.77 -5.68 11.66
CA THR A 255 -12.70 -5.58 12.79
C THR A 255 -12.38 -4.39 13.69
N MET A 256 -11.10 -4.04 13.88
CA MET A 256 -10.74 -2.81 14.58
C MET A 256 -11.17 -1.58 13.78
N GLY A 257 -10.98 -1.57 12.46
CA GLY A 257 -11.52 -0.55 11.55
C GLY A 257 -13.03 -0.38 11.71
N PHE A 258 -13.79 -1.48 11.70
CA PHE A 258 -15.23 -1.47 12.01
C PHE A 258 -15.52 -0.94 13.42
N GLY A 259 -14.73 -1.35 14.41
CA GLY A 259 -14.85 -0.94 15.81
C GLY A 259 -14.78 0.57 16.00
N LEU A 260 -13.99 1.28 15.18
CA LEU A 260 -13.93 2.75 15.20
C LEU A 260 -15.30 3.40 14.95
N LEU A 261 -16.21 2.73 14.23
CA LEU A 261 -17.55 3.24 13.93
C LEU A 261 -18.63 2.76 14.90
N TRP A 262 -18.28 1.95 15.91
CA TRP A 262 -19.24 1.37 16.83
C TRP A 262 -19.51 2.26 18.05
N THR A 263 -19.79 1.65 19.21
CA THR A 263 -20.09 2.36 20.47
C THR A 263 -18.85 3.02 21.06
N PRO A 264 -19.00 4.06 21.91
CA PRO A 264 -17.87 4.82 22.46
C PRO A 264 -16.73 3.98 23.04
N LEU A 265 -17.06 2.96 23.86
CA LEU A 265 -16.02 2.14 24.48
C LEU A 265 -15.30 1.23 23.48
N ILE A 266 -16.05 0.55 22.60
CA ILE A 266 -15.47 -0.28 21.53
C ILE A 266 -14.57 0.57 20.63
N ARG A 267 -15.07 1.73 20.18
CA ARG A 267 -14.33 2.67 19.35
C ARG A 267 -12.99 3.08 19.96
N ARG A 268 -12.99 3.49 21.23
CA ARG A 268 -11.77 3.98 21.90
C ARG A 268 -10.77 2.85 22.14
N LEU A 269 -11.23 1.67 22.55
CA LEU A 269 -10.34 0.51 22.76
C LEU A 269 -9.77 -0.03 21.43
N SER A 270 -10.56 -0.06 20.36
CA SER A 270 -10.07 -0.39 19.02
C SER A 270 -9.01 0.61 18.56
N ALA A 271 -9.23 1.92 18.80
CA ALA A 271 -8.26 2.94 18.46
C ALA A 271 -6.95 2.80 19.26
N ILE A 272 -7.03 2.58 20.57
CA ILE A 272 -5.84 2.36 21.41
C ILE A 272 -5.05 1.12 20.93
N THR A 273 -5.75 0.03 20.62
CA THR A 273 -5.13 -1.21 20.13
C THR A 273 -4.44 -0.98 18.78
N LEU A 274 -5.13 -0.33 17.83
CA LEU A 274 -4.55 0.04 16.53
C LEU A 274 -3.32 0.94 16.69
N PHE A 275 -3.38 1.94 17.59
CA PHE A 275 -2.25 2.83 17.83
C PHE A 275 -1.03 2.07 18.33
N ILE A 276 -1.21 1.14 19.27
CA ILE A 276 -0.13 0.29 19.79
C ILE A 276 0.48 -0.54 18.66
N ILE A 277 -0.36 -1.17 17.83
CA ILE A 277 0.09 -2.03 16.72
C ILE A 277 0.86 -1.21 15.66
N PHE A 278 0.29 -0.09 15.21
CA PHE A 278 0.93 0.78 14.21
C PHE A 278 2.24 1.36 14.73
N ASN A 279 2.27 1.83 15.99
CA ASN A 279 3.50 2.35 16.57
C ASN A 279 4.58 1.27 16.73
N ALA A 280 4.20 0.03 17.06
CA ALA A 280 5.12 -1.11 17.10
C ALA A 280 5.65 -1.48 15.70
N ALA A 281 4.83 -1.31 14.65
CA ALA A 281 5.23 -1.55 13.27
C ALA A 281 6.19 -0.46 12.74
N VAL A 282 6.02 0.81 13.10
CA VAL A 282 6.88 1.90 12.59
C VAL A 282 8.36 1.71 12.96
N TYR A 283 8.66 1.17 14.17
CA TYR A 283 10.03 0.99 14.64
C TYR A 283 10.92 0.16 13.69
N PRO A 284 10.52 -1.04 13.23
CA PRO A 284 11.31 -1.84 12.30
C PRO A 284 11.27 -1.41 10.82
N PHE A 285 10.35 -0.54 10.41
CA PHE A 285 10.21 -0.11 9.00
C PHE A 285 10.79 1.29 8.73
N GLY A 286 11.04 2.08 9.77
CA GLY A 286 11.82 3.32 9.68
C GLY A 286 11.00 4.55 9.29
N ARG A 287 11.70 5.58 8.81
CA ARG A 287 11.16 6.94 8.67
C ARG A 287 10.08 7.08 7.60
N ILE A 288 10.24 6.38 6.47
CA ILE A 288 9.28 6.45 5.35
C ILE A 288 7.93 5.89 5.77
N ASP A 289 7.93 4.76 6.48
CA ASP A 289 6.72 4.15 7.04
C ASP A 289 6.05 5.05 8.08
N MET A 290 6.84 5.69 8.95
CA MET A 290 6.34 6.70 9.90
C MET A 290 5.62 7.85 9.18
N ILE A 291 6.20 8.40 8.10
CA ILE A 291 5.59 9.48 7.32
C ILE A 291 4.30 8.98 6.68
N GLY A 292 4.31 7.81 6.03
CA GLY A 292 3.15 7.23 5.37
C GLY A 292 1.97 6.95 6.32
N HIS A 293 2.24 6.60 7.57
CA HIS A 293 1.22 6.30 8.58
C HIS A 293 0.87 7.46 9.51
N ALA A 294 1.65 8.54 9.52
CA ALA A 294 1.52 9.63 10.49
C ALA A 294 0.10 10.17 10.63
N LEU A 295 -0.61 10.39 9.51
CA LEU A 295 -1.97 10.92 9.54
C LEU A 295 -3.01 9.92 10.02
N ILE A 296 -2.91 8.65 9.60
CA ILE A 296 -3.80 7.58 10.11
C ILE A 296 -3.59 7.43 11.62
N MET A 297 -2.33 7.36 12.08
CA MET A 297 -1.99 7.27 13.50
C MET A 297 -2.51 8.46 14.31
N ALA A 298 -2.39 9.69 13.78
CA ALA A 298 -2.91 10.87 14.46
C ALA A 298 -4.45 10.87 14.55
N ILE A 299 -5.16 10.44 13.51
CA ILE A 299 -6.61 10.31 13.57
C ILE A 299 -7.01 9.20 14.55
N ILE A 300 -6.27 8.09 14.62
CA ILE A 300 -6.50 7.04 15.63
C ILE A 300 -6.35 7.63 17.05
N VAL A 301 -5.34 8.47 17.29
CA VAL A 301 -5.17 9.18 18.57
C VAL A 301 -6.37 10.10 18.87
N VAL A 302 -6.89 10.82 17.88
CA VAL A 302 -8.12 11.63 18.02
C VAL A 302 -9.30 10.76 18.44
N ILE A 303 -9.46 9.59 17.81
CA ILE A 303 -10.56 8.66 18.12
C ILE A 303 -10.41 8.06 19.52
N ALA A 304 -9.18 7.74 19.95
CA ALA A 304 -8.89 7.26 21.30
C ALA A 304 -9.17 8.33 22.37
N ALA A 305 -8.99 9.61 22.03
CA ALA A 305 -9.28 10.74 22.90
C ALA A 305 -10.74 11.24 22.84
N ASP A 306 -11.59 10.66 21.99
CA ASP A 306 -12.94 11.16 21.72
C ASP A 306 -13.91 10.97 22.89
N HIS A 307 -14.35 12.09 23.47
CA HIS A 307 -15.31 12.10 24.58
C HIS A 307 -16.76 11.86 24.12
N THR A 308 -17.05 11.98 22.82
CA THR A 308 -18.43 11.96 22.30
C THR A 308 -19.15 10.65 22.63
N ARG A 309 -20.20 10.70 23.44
CA ARG A 309 -21.03 9.52 23.76
C ARG A 309 -22.11 9.23 22.72
N GLU A 310 -22.51 10.27 21.99
CA GLU A 310 -23.60 10.20 21.02
C GLU A 310 -23.27 9.32 19.82
N ILE A 311 -24.28 8.59 19.37
CA ILE A 311 -24.21 7.73 18.18
C ILE A 311 -25.17 8.30 17.14
N HIS A 312 -24.65 9.05 16.16
CA HIS A 312 -25.49 9.67 15.13
C HIS A 312 -25.98 8.67 14.08
N PHE A 313 -25.13 7.73 13.66
CA PHE A 313 -25.46 6.75 12.61
C PHE A 313 -25.90 5.41 13.17
N LEU A 314 -27.13 4.99 12.85
CA LEU A 314 -27.79 3.74 13.28
C LEU A 314 -27.80 3.51 14.81
N PRO A 315 -28.26 4.48 15.64
CA PRO A 315 -28.21 4.38 17.10
C PRO A 315 -28.96 3.16 17.67
N ARG A 316 -30.12 2.84 17.10
CA ARG A 316 -30.93 1.68 17.54
C ARG A 316 -30.19 0.35 17.32
N LEU A 317 -29.53 0.23 16.16
CA LEU A 317 -28.74 -0.95 15.83
C LEU A 317 -27.56 -1.03 16.82
N LYS A 318 -26.73 0.00 16.90
CA LYS A 318 -25.50 0.00 17.73
C LYS A 318 -25.77 -0.05 19.24
N GLY A 319 -26.97 0.30 19.67
CA GLY A 319 -27.39 0.22 21.06
C GLY A 319 -27.55 -1.21 21.59
N SER A 320 -27.88 -2.18 20.73
CA SER A 320 -28.09 -3.59 21.13
C SER A 320 -26.78 -4.37 21.26
N LEU A 321 -26.78 -5.42 22.10
CA LEU A 321 -25.65 -6.34 22.20
C LEU A 321 -25.65 -7.34 21.04
N GLN A 322 -26.84 -7.79 20.66
CA GLN A 322 -27.08 -8.81 19.63
C GLN A 322 -26.82 -8.28 18.21
N SER A 323 -26.70 -6.96 18.04
CA SER A 323 -26.46 -6.35 16.74
C SER A 323 -24.98 -6.30 16.35
N ILE A 324 -24.05 -6.58 17.27
CA ILE A 324 -22.61 -6.57 16.96
C ILE A 324 -22.29 -7.61 15.87
N PRO A 325 -22.68 -8.91 16.01
CA PRO A 325 -22.42 -9.89 14.96
C PRO A 325 -23.11 -9.54 13.64
N VAL A 326 -24.34 -9.04 13.70
CA VAL A 326 -25.10 -8.64 12.50
C VAL A 326 -24.45 -7.46 11.78
N GLY A 327 -24.01 -6.45 12.53
CA GLY A 327 -23.33 -5.28 11.99
C GLY A 327 -21.96 -5.63 11.39
N LEU A 328 -21.19 -6.49 12.07
CA LEU A 328 -19.91 -6.95 11.55
C LEU A 328 -20.08 -7.80 10.29
N ALA A 329 -21.05 -8.72 10.27
CA ALA A 329 -21.37 -9.52 9.09
C ALA A 329 -21.83 -8.64 7.92
N ALA A 330 -22.68 -7.64 8.17
CA ALA A 330 -23.11 -6.69 7.16
C ALA A 330 -21.93 -5.86 6.61
N ALA A 331 -21.02 -5.41 7.47
CA ALA A 331 -19.81 -4.70 7.04
C ALA A 331 -18.91 -5.60 6.20
N LEU A 332 -18.68 -6.85 6.64
CA LEU A 332 -17.86 -7.82 5.90
C LEU A 332 -18.45 -8.10 4.51
N VAL A 333 -19.75 -8.35 4.41
CA VAL A 333 -20.44 -8.57 3.13
C VAL A 333 -20.37 -7.34 2.25
N LEU A 334 -20.61 -6.15 2.79
CA LEU A 334 -20.60 -4.92 2.03
C LEU A 334 -19.19 -4.61 1.51
N VAL A 335 -18.19 -4.57 2.38
CA VAL A 335 -16.83 -4.17 1.99
C VAL A 335 -16.17 -5.24 1.13
N SER A 336 -16.31 -6.53 1.46
CA SER A 336 -15.76 -7.61 0.61
C SER A 336 -16.51 -7.70 -0.72
N GLY A 337 -17.85 -7.57 -0.70
CA GLY A 337 -18.64 -7.52 -1.92
C GLY A 337 -18.24 -6.35 -2.83
N SER A 338 -18.01 -5.17 -2.24
CA SER A 338 -17.48 -4.02 -2.97
C SER A 338 -16.07 -4.25 -3.50
N TYR A 339 -15.17 -4.86 -2.72
CA TYR A 339 -13.79 -5.10 -3.14
C TYR A 339 -13.71 -6.09 -4.31
N TRP A 340 -14.25 -7.30 -4.17
CA TRP A 340 -14.25 -8.29 -5.26
C TRP A 340 -15.16 -7.85 -6.42
N GLY A 341 -16.27 -7.17 -6.14
CA GLY A 341 -17.19 -6.67 -7.18
C GLY A 341 -16.59 -5.54 -8.01
N LEU A 342 -15.91 -4.57 -7.39
CA LEU A 342 -15.20 -3.50 -8.10
C LEU A 342 -13.98 -4.05 -8.83
N HIS A 343 -13.24 -4.99 -8.24
CA HIS A 343 -12.14 -5.68 -8.93
C HIS A 343 -12.67 -6.36 -10.19
N LEU A 344 -13.76 -7.15 -10.09
CA LEU A 344 -14.39 -7.79 -11.24
C LEU A 344 -14.90 -6.78 -12.28
N ALA A 345 -15.50 -5.67 -11.85
CA ALA A 345 -16.04 -4.65 -12.74
C ALA A 345 -14.94 -3.90 -13.52
N PHE A 346 -13.78 -3.67 -12.91
CA PHE A 346 -12.67 -2.96 -13.52
C PHE A 346 -11.68 -3.88 -14.28
N TYR A 347 -11.50 -5.12 -13.82
CA TYR A 347 -10.45 -6.04 -14.30
C TYR A 347 -10.96 -7.30 -14.99
N GLY A 348 -12.24 -7.64 -14.83
CA GLY A 348 -12.80 -8.89 -15.35
C GLY A 348 -12.43 -10.12 -14.50
N PRO A 349 -13.02 -11.28 -14.80
CA PRO A 349 -12.95 -12.48 -13.96
C PRO A 349 -11.58 -13.17 -13.92
N SER A 350 -10.73 -12.94 -14.93
CA SER A 350 -9.42 -13.56 -15.06
C SER A 350 -8.27 -12.64 -14.62
N GLY A 351 -8.58 -11.43 -14.11
CA GLY A 351 -7.60 -10.35 -14.05
C GLY A 351 -7.04 -9.98 -15.43
N ARG A 352 -6.04 -9.11 -15.49
CA ARG A 352 -5.20 -8.95 -16.68
C ARG A 352 -3.90 -9.72 -16.43
N GLU A 353 -3.48 -10.56 -17.38
CA GLU A 353 -2.16 -11.20 -17.33
C GLU A 353 -1.08 -10.13 -17.20
N VAL A 354 -0.39 -10.10 -16.06
CA VAL A 354 0.80 -9.27 -15.87
C VAL A 354 2.00 -10.20 -16.00
N PRO A 355 2.96 -9.92 -16.90
CA PRO A 355 4.22 -10.66 -16.89
C PRO A 355 4.88 -10.55 -15.52
N ALA A 356 5.44 -11.64 -15.02
CA ALA A 356 6.09 -11.69 -13.71
C ALA A 356 7.32 -10.75 -13.68
N VAL A 357 7.10 -9.47 -13.36
CA VAL A 357 8.17 -8.54 -13.04
C VAL A 357 8.60 -8.86 -11.60
N GLU A 358 9.92 -8.95 -11.41
CA GLU A 358 10.61 -9.36 -10.20
C GLU A 358 9.92 -8.86 -8.92
N ILE A 359 9.53 -9.82 -8.09
CA ILE A 359 8.89 -9.63 -6.78
C ILE A 359 9.93 -9.06 -5.80
N SER A 360 10.25 -7.78 -5.94
CA SER A 360 10.96 -7.03 -4.89
C SER A 360 9.98 -6.58 -3.82
N THR A 361 10.31 -6.84 -2.56
CA THR A 361 9.44 -6.60 -1.42
C THR A 361 9.42 -5.16 -0.94
N HIS A 362 10.10 -4.25 -1.62
CA HIS A 362 10.13 -2.83 -1.25
C HIS A 362 10.72 -2.00 -2.41
N SER A 363 10.38 -0.71 -2.42
CA SER A 363 11.17 0.29 -3.15
C SER A 363 12.56 0.36 -2.50
N TYR A 364 13.61 0.43 -3.33
CA TYR A 364 15.00 0.52 -2.89
C TYR A 364 15.19 1.61 -1.81
N ASN A 365 15.72 1.22 -0.65
CA ASN A 365 16.04 2.14 0.45
C ASN A 365 17.56 2.45 0.44
N PRO A 366 17.98 3.69 0.14
CA PRO A 366 19.40 4.07 0.17
C PRO A 366 20.02 4.00 1.57
N GLU A 367 19.22 4.15 2.64
CA GLU A 367 19.69 4.09 4.02
C GLU A 367 19.91 2.64 4.52
N GLN A 368 19.29 1.65 3.84
CA GLN A 368 19.43 0.21 4.15
C GLN A 368 19.35 -0.62 2.85
N PRO A 369 20.48 -0.83 2.15
CA PRO A 369 20.50 -1.48 0.84
C PRO A 369 20.28 -2.99 0.93
N HIS A 370 19.18 -3.48 0.35
CA HIS A 370 18.83 -4.91 0.29
C HIS A 370 18.17 -5.26 -1.05
N GLY A 371 18.48 -6.46 -1.59
CA GLY A 371 17.88 -7.04 -2.80
C GLY A 371 18.37 -6.49 -4.15
N PRO A 372 18.23 -7.24 -5.26
CA PRO A 372 18.52 -6.74 -6.59
C PRO A 372 17.51 -5.64 -6.99
N GLN A 373 18.00 -4.57 -7.61
CA GLN A 373 17.21 -3.42 -8.05
C GLN A 373 16.03 -3.85 -8.94
N ALA A 374 14.80 -3.47 -8.55
CA ALA A 374 13.72 -3.33 -9.51
C ALA A 374 14.11 -2.21 -10.51
N LYS A 375 14.49 -2.57 -11.73
CA LYS A 375 14.80 -1.61 -12.80
C LYS A 375 13.53 -0.84 -13.17
N GLY A 376 13.38 0.37 -12.64
CA GLY A 376 12.25 1.24 -12.99
C GLY A 376 12.19 2.62 -12.32
N GLY A 377 13.16 3.01 -11.50
CA GLY A 377 13.25 4.37 -10.94
C GLY A 377 14.30 5.18 -11.69
N SER A 378 13.88 6.18 -12.47
CA SER A 378 14.79 7.16 -13.07
C SER A 378 15.65 7.86 -12.01
N PRO A 379 16.98 7.96 -12.18
CA PRO A 379 17.79 8.91 -11.42
C PRO A 379 17.42 10.33 -11.88
N ALA A 380 17.05 11.18 -10.93
CA ALA A 380 16.83 12.60 -11.18
C ALA A 380 18.12 13.28 -11.67
N ALA A 381 17.92 14.20 -12.60
CA ALA A 381 18.87 14.95 -13.39
C ALA A 381 20.00 15.65 -12.61
N ASP A 382 21.23 15.52 -13.13
CA ASP A 382 22.15 16.65 -13.24
C ASP A 382 21.91 17.34 -14.59
N ALA A 383 21.45 18.59 -14.52
CA ALA A 383 21.21 19.43 -15.69
C ALA A 383 22.46 20.25 -16.03
N SER A 384 22.98 20.08 -17.25
CA SER A 384 23.77 21.11 -17.92
C SER A 384 23.81 20.88 -19.43
N SER A 385 23.62 21.98 -20.17
CA SER A 385 23.98 22.24 -21.57
C SER A 385 23.14 21.64 -22.72
N ALA A 386 22.23 22.50 -23.20
CA ALA A 386 22.21 23.09 -24.54
C ALA A 386 21.66 22.29 -25.76
N GLU A 387 20.48 22.75 -26.21
CA GLU A 387 20.17 23.17 -27.58
C GLU A 387 20.32 22.19 -28.77
N GLN A 388 19.17 21.76 -29.35
CA GLN A 388 18.68 22.10 -30.70
C GLN A 388 17.71 21.04 -31.27
N GLY A 389 16.68 21.49 -32.00
CA GLY A 389 16.21 20.75 -33.18
C GLY A 389 14.85 20.04 -33.12
N GLN A 390 13.79 20.84 -33.24
CA GLN A 390 12.53 20.61 -33.98
C GLN A 390 12.28 19.29 -34.77
N THR A 391 11.00 18.86 -34.67
CA THR A 391 10.09 18.26 -35.68
C THR A 391 10.09 16.74 -35.97
N GLY A 392 8.86 16.21 -36.06
CA GLY A 392 8.48 15.26 -37.12
C GLY A 392 8.05 13.86 -36.69
N LYS A 393 6.74 13.56 -36.83
CA LYS A 393 6.22 12.20 -36.96
C LYS A 393 6.96 11.46 -38.08
N ALA A 394 7.46 10.26 -37.80
CA ALA A 394 7.64 9.21 -38.79
C ALA A 394 7.48 7.84 -38.12
N VAL A 395 6.44 7.12 -38.54
CA VAL A 395 6.39 5.66 -38.43
C VAL A 395 7.47 5.13 -39.37
N ALA A 396 8.48 4.45 -38.83
CA ALA A 396 9.49 3.76 -39.61
C ALA A 396 9.69 2.36 -39.02
N THR A 397 9.48 1.35 -39.86
CA THR A 397 10.10 0.03 -39.76
C THR A 397 11.61 0.23 -39.63
N GLY A 398 12.17 0.11 -38.42
CA GLY A 398 13.58 0.35 -38.15
C GLY A 398 14.36 -0.96 -38.01
N GLU A 399 15.41 -1.13 -38.80
CA GLU A 399 16.43 -2.15 -38.61
C GLU A 399 16.89 -2.20 -37.14
N LYS A 400 17.02 -3.40 -36.58
CA LYS A 400 17.59 -3.59 -35.23
C LYS A 400 18.98 -2.96 -35.19
N SER A 401 19.25 -2.16 -34.17
CA SER A 401 20.60 -1.61 -33.99
C SER A 401 21.61 -2.77 -33.84
N PRO A 402 22.85 -2.64 -34.32
CA PRO A 402 23.87 -3.68 -34.16
C PRO A 402 24.06 -4.12 -32.70
N ALA A 403 23.94 -3.19 -31.74
CA ALA A 403 24.00 -3.48 -30.32
C ALA A 403 22.82 -4.35 -29.84
N THR A 404 21.60 -4.06 -30.32
CA THR A 404 20.40 -4.86 -30.01
C THR A 404 20.54 -6.29 -30.53
N ALA A 405 21.05 -6.47 -31.75
CA ALA A 405 21.28 -7.80 -32.31
C ALA A 405 22.35 -8.59 -31.52
N GLU A 406 23.43 -7.94 -31.10
CA GLU A 406 24.47 -8.61 -30.29
C GLU A 406 23.97 -8.96 -28.88
N PHE A 407 23.17 -8.09 -28.23
CA PHE A 407 22.53 -8.44 -26.96
C PHE A 407 21.60 -9.65 -27.11
N GLU A 408 20.73 -9.67 -28.12
CA GLU A 408 19.86 -10.84 -28.38
C GLU A 408 20.67 -12.13 -28.61
N ALA A 409 21.77 -12.06 -29.37
CA ALA A 409 22.66 -13.20 -29.59
C ALA A 409 23.32 -13.71 -28.30
N THR A 410 23.62 -12.84 -27.32
CA THR A 410 24.15 -13.30 -26.01
C THR A 410 23.15 -14.17 -25.25
N PHE A 411 21.86 -13.81 -25.28
CA PHE A 411 20.81 -14.61 -24.64
C PHE A 411 20.60 -15.95 -25.34
N GLU A 412 20.60 -15.96 -26.68
CA GLU A 412 20.46 -17.19 -27.46
C GLU A 412 21.61 -18.16 -27.20
N LYS A 413 22.85 -17.65 -27.18
CA LYS A 413 24.07 -18.43 -26.91
C LYS A 413 24.10 -19.02 -25.50
N MET A 414 23.54 -18.32 -24.52
CA MET A 414 23.47 -18.79 -23.13
C MET A 414 22.37 -19.84 -22.91
N HIS A 415 21.21 -19.67 -23.57
CA HIS A 415 19.99 -20.40 -23.23
C HIS A 415 20.12 -21.93 -23.36
N GLY A 416 20.64 -22.42 -24.48
CA GLY A 416 20.79 -23.87 -24.72
C GLY A 416 21.67 -24.56 -23.66
N PRO A 417 22.95 -24.19 -23.55
CA PRO A 417 23.87 -24.78 -22.57
C PRO A 417 23.39 -24.66 -21.12
N MET A 418 22.73 -23.55 -20.76
CA MET A 418 22.13 -23.38 -19.44
C MET A 418 21.03 -24.41 -19.19
N MET A 419 20.12 -24.58 -20.15
CA MET A 419 19.01 -25.54 -20.04
C MET A 419 19.52 -26.98 -19.97
N ASP A 420 20.59 -27.30 -20.68
CA ASP A 420 21.21 -28.63 -20.63
C ASP A 420 21.92 -28.86 -19.29
N GLY A 421 22.59 -27.84 -18.75
CA GLY A 421 23.20 -27.89 -17.43
C GLY A 421 22.20 -28.15 -16.30
N ILE A 422 21.07 -27.42 -16.27
CA ILE A 422 20.08 -27.55 -15.19
C ILE A 422 19.27 -28.86 -15.24
N ARG A 423 19.35 -29.61 -16.34
CA ARG A 423 18.72 -30.94 -16.47
C ARG A 423 19.52 -32.05 -15.82
N HIS A 424 20.71 -31.75 -15.29
CA HIS A 424 21.52 -32.74 -14.60
C HIS A 424 20.75 -33.31 -13.37
N PRO A 425 20.75 -34.64 -13.14
CA PRO A 425 19.96 -35.25 -12.08
C PRO A 425 20.44 -34.90 -10.66
N ASP A 426 21.72 -34.60 -10.49
CA ASP A 426 22.28 -34.06 -9.26
C ASP A 426 22.06 -32.54 -9.21
N THR A 427 21.37 -32.06 -8.18
CA THR A 427 20.97 -30.65 -8.03
C THR A 427 22.15 -29.70 -7.82
N ASP A 428 23.20 -30.13 -7.11
CA ASP A 428 24.39 -29.29 -6.88
C ASP A 428 25.15 -29.11 -8.20
N VAL A 429 25.27 -30.20 -8.98
CA VAL A 429 25.88 -30.16 -10.31
C VAL A 429 25.01 -29.35 -11.29
N ALA A 430 23.70 -29.51 -11.24
CA ALA A 430 22.75 -28.77 -12.08
C ALA A 430 22.85 -27.26 -11.85
N PHE A 431 22.95 -26.84 -10.59
CA PHE A 431 23.15 -25.45 -10.21
C PHE A 431 24.47 -24.91 -10.79
N VAL A 432 25.58 -25.63 -10.57
CA VAL A 432 26.91 -25.18 -11.01
C VAL A 432 27.03 -25.12 -12.54
N LEU A 433 26.50 -26.12 -13.27
CA LEU A 433 26.50 -26.12 -14.73
C LEU A 433 25.63 -25.00 -15.30
N GLY A 434 24.42 -24.80 -14.77
CA GLY A 434 23.54 -23.71 -15.18
C GLY A 434 24.15 -22.33 -14.91
N MET A 435 24.81 -22.18 -13.75
CA MET A 435 25.41 -20.90 -13.35
C MET A 435 26.65 -20.55 -14.18
N ILE A 436 27.44 -21.54 -14.64
CA ILE A 436 28.55 -21.28 -15.59
C ILE A 436 28.01 -20.65 -16.88
N SER A 437 26.93 -21.18 -17.45
CA SER A 437 26.32 -20.61 -18.66
C SER A 437 25.73 -19.21 -18.38
N HIS A 438 25.05 -19.04 -17.24
CA HIS A 438 24.50 -17.75 -16.83
C HIS A 438 25.57 -16.65 -16.71
N HIS A 439 26.68 -16.97 -16.03
CA HIS A 439 27.83 -16.05 -15.90
C HIS A 439 28.48 -15.74 -17.25
N GLN A 440 28.59 -16.73 -18.14
CA GLN A 440 29.11 -16.50 -19.49
C GLN A 440 28.23 -15.55 -20.29
N GLY A 441 26.90 -15.65 -20.15
CA GLY A 441 25.95 -14.70 -20.74
C GLY A 441 26.14 -13.28 -20.20
N ALA A 442 26.30 -13.12 -18.89
CA ALA A 442 26.59 -11.82 -18.27
C ALA A 442 27.90 -11.20 -18.76
N ILE A 443 28.96 -12.00 -18.90
CA ILE A 443 30.25 -11.57 -19.46
C ILE A 443 30.08 -11.10 -20.91
N ASP A 444 29.36 -11.88 -21.74
CA ASP A 444 29.15 -11.54 -23.14
C ASP A 444 28.34 -10.24 -23.28
N MET A 445 27.31 -10.03 -22.44
CA MET A 445 26.56 -8.76 -22.38
C MET A 445 27.43 -7.58 -21.93
N ALA A 446 28.28 -7.77 -20.92
CA ALA A 446 29.21 -6.75 -20.46
C ALA A 446 30.20 -6.35 -21.57
N ARG A 447 30.65 -7.30 -22.39
CA ARG A 447 31.48 -7.01 -23.58
C ARG A 447 30.73 -6.20 -24.63
N VAL A 448 29.43 -6.46 -24.86
CA VAL A 448 28.59 -5.62 -25.72
C VAL A 448 28.48 -4.20 -25.15
N GLN A 449 28.30 -4.05 -23.84
CA GLN A 449 28.31 -2.74 -23.17
C GLN A 449 29.64 -2.00 -23.33
N LEU A 450 30.79 -2.68 -23.24
CA LEU A 450 32.10 -2.05 -23.47
C LEU A 450 32.35 -1.67 -24.94
N LYS A 451 31.69 -2.36 -25.87
CA LYS A 451 31.79 -2.11 -27.30
C LYS A 451 30.92 -0.94 -27.77
N TYR A 452 29.69 -0.83 -27.26
CA TYR A 452 28.70 0.15 -27.74
C TYR A 452 28.35 1.25 -26.73
N GLY A 453 28.53 0.99 -25.43
CA GLY A 453 28.16 1.90 -24.36
C GLY A 453 29.18 3.02 -24.16
N VAL A 454 28.68 4.24 -23.91
CA VAL A 454 29.49 5.46 -23.74
C VAL A 454 29.46 6.03 -22.32
N ASN A 455 28.50 5.60 -21.49
CA ASN A 455 28.40 6.06 -20.11
C ASN A 455 29.54 5.43 -19.26
N PRO A 456 30.35 6.24 -18.55
CA PRO A 456 31.53 5.75 -17.85
C PRO A 456 31.20 4.82 -16.68
N GLU A 457 30.15 5.10 -15.89
CA GLU A 457 29.76 4.24 -14.76
C GLU A 457 29.36 2.84 -15.24
N ASN A 458 28.61 2.75 -16.33
CA ASN A 458 28.17 1.48 -16.90
C ASN A 458 29.32 0.69 -17.56
N ARG A 459 30.37 1.37 -18.01
CA ARG A 459 31.58 0.72 -18.53
C ARG A 459 32.44 0.17 -17.39
N GLU A 460 32.60 0.93 -16.31
CA GLU A 460 33.28 0.45 -15.10
C GLU A 460 32.54 -0.76 -14.50
N LEU A 461 31.21 -0.71 -14.44
CA LEU A 461 30.38 -1.85 -14.04
C LEU A 461 30.61 -3.06 -14.96
N ALA A 462 30.67 -2.86 -16.28
CA ALA A 462 30.91 -3.96 -17.23
C ALA A 462 32.30 -4.59 -17.05
N GLU A 463 33.34 -3.80 -16.82
CA GLU A 463 34.68 -4.31 -16.50
C GLU A 463 34.69 -5.11 -15.18
N HIS A 464 33.98 -4.62 -14.16
CA HIS A 464 33.84 -5.31 -12.88
C HIS A 464 33.10 -6.65 -13.03
N VAL A 465 31.96 -6.66 -13.75
CA VAL A 465 31.19 -7.88 -14.05
C VAL A 465 32.05 -8.92 -14.76
N ILE A 466 32.82 -8.52 -15.79
CA ILE A 466 33.70 -9.46 -16.50
C ILE A 466 34.70 -10.09 -15.52
N LYS A 467 35.37 -9.27 -14.72
CA LYS A 467 36.41 -9.75 -13.79
C LYS A 467 35.87 -10.71 -12.73
N GLU A 468 34.76 -10.39 -12.07
CA GLU A 468 34.23 -11.24 -10.99
C GLU A 468 33.63 -12.53 -11.55
N GLN A 469 32.84 -12.44 -12.62
CA GLN A 469 32.16 -13.60 -13.19
C GLN A 469 33.14 -14.58 -13.84
N GLU A 470 34.26 -14.11 -14.42
CA GLU A 470 35.34 -14.99 -14.90
C GLU A 470 35.98 -15.78 -13.75
N GLN A 471 36.21 -15.14 -12.59
CA GLN A 471 36.74 -15.80 -11.40
C GLN A 471 35.76 -16.84 -10.82
N GLU A 472 34.47 -16.53 -10.80
CA GLU A 472 33.42 -17.45 -10.34
C GLU A 472 33.28 -18.66 -11.27
N ILE A 473 33.34 -18.46 -12.60
CA ILE A 473 33.39 -19.56 -13.58
C ILE A 473 34.58 -20.48 -13.31
N GLU A 474 35.78 -19.94 -13.06
CA GLU A 474 36.96 -20.75 -12.75
C GLU A 474 36.81 -21.54 -11.45
N GLN A 475 36.16 -20.98 -10.43
CA GLN A 475 35.86 -21.69 -9.19
C GLN A 475 34.89 -22.85 -9.43
N MET A 476 33.81 -22.60 -10.17
CA MET A 476 32.80 -23.58 -10.53
C MET A 476 33.38 -24.72 -11.40
N ARG A 477 34.19 -24.39 -12.42
CA ARG A 477 34.91 -25.38 -13.25
C ARG A 477 35.82 -26.26 -12.41
N ARG A 478 36.57 -25.68 -11.45
CA ARG A 478 37.41 -26.46 -10.52
C ARG A 478 36.58 -27.38 -9.62
N TRP A 479 35.43 -26.91 -9.14
CA TRP A 479 34.53 -27.70 -8.30
C TRP A 479 33.97 -28.92 -9.05
N LEU A 480 33.64 -28.77 -10.34
CA LEU A 480 33.19 -29.85 -11.22
C LEU A 480 34.33 -30.85 -11.52
N GLN A 481 35.53 -30.34 -11.82
CA GLN A 481 36.71 -31.19 -12.09
C GLN A 481 37.06 -32.09 -10.90
N GLN A 482 36.94 -31.59 -9.66
CA GLN A 482 37.14 -32.40 -8.45
C GLN A 482 36.15 -33.56 -8.31
N ARG A 483 35.03 -33.51 -9.05
CA ARG A 483 33.99 -34.55 -9.10
C ARG A 483 34.05 -35.39 -10.38
N GLY A 484 35.07 -35.19 -11.22
CA GLY A 484 35.21 -35.90 -12.49
C GLY A 484 34.18 -35.49 -13.55
N ILE A 485 33.55 -34.32 -13.38
CA ILE A 485 32.57 -33.77 -14.31
C ILE A 485 33.27 -32.69 -15.11
N ASP A 486 33.24 -32.82 -16.44
CA ASP A 486 33.77 -31.81 -17.33
C ASP A 486 32.64 -30.88 -17.79
N ALA A 487 32.82 -29.58 -17.50
CA ALA A 487 31.84 -28.54 -17.76
C ALA A 487 31.59 -28.34 -19.26
N ASP A 488 32.61 -28.58 -20.09
CA ASP A 488 32.54 -28.32 -21.53
C ASP A 488 31.91 -29.50 -22.31
N SER A 489 31.86 -30.71 -21.71
CA SER A 489 31.16 -31.87 -22.28
C SER A 489 29.68 -31.95 -21.88
N ALA A 490 29.28 -31.35 -20.74
CA ALA A 490 27.88 -31.18 -20.38
C ALA A 490 27.14 -30.17 -21.26
N ALA A 491 27.84 -29.15 -21.79
CA ALA A 491 27.32 -28.18 -22.75
C ALA A 491 27.19 -28.75 -24.19
N GLN A 492 27.73 -29.95 -24.46
CA GLN A 492 27.70 -30.63 -25.76
C GLN A 492 26.94 -31.97 -25.71
N GLY A 493 26.13 -32.21 -24.68
CA GLY A 493 25.55 -33.51 -24.38
C GLY A 493 24.18 -33.81 -25.00
N GLN A 494 24.23 -34.51 -26.14
CA GLN A 494 23.23 -35.40 -26.79
C GLN A 494 22.13 -34.82 -27.70
#